data_AF-A0A931H668-F1
#
_entry.id   AF-A0A931H668-F1
#
_cell.length_a   1.000
_cell.length_b   1.000
_cell.length_c   1.000
_cell.angle_alpha   90.00
_cell.angle_beta   90.00
_cell.angle_gamma   90.00
#
_symmetry.space_group_name_H-M   'P 1'
#
loop_
_entity.id
_entity.type
_entity.pdbx_description
1 polymer ?
#
loop_
_entity_poly.entity_id
_entity_poly.type
_entity_poly.pdbx_seq_one_letter_code
_entity_poly.pdbx_strand_id
1 'polypeptide(L)' 'MTATTAKKESVVELLAKELNANGGVFCPSPIAGMKLWNTHPRIFLDVASTGAAKCAYCGTVYKLKEGEHFGGHH' A
#
# COMPACT_ATOMS: atom_id res chain seq x y z
N MET A 1 12.82 3.62 31.82
CA MET A 1 12.30 2.46 31.07
C MET A 1 11.32 2.97 30.04
N THR A 2 11.64 2.91 28.74
CA THR A 2 10.65 2.80 27.64
C THR A 2 11.43 2.46 26.36
N ALA A 3 11.35 1.20 25.94
CA ALA A 3 11.86 0.76 24.65
C ALA A 3 10.93 1.29 23.56
N THR A 4 11.40 2.27 22.78
CA THR A 4 10.75 2.64 21.51
C THR A 4 11.03 1.52 20.51
N THR A 5 10.18 0.50 20.49
CA THR A 5 10.22 -0.52 19.45
C THR A 5 9.76 0.11 18.13
N ALA A 6 10.72 0.55 17.32
CA ALA A 6 10.47 1.03 15.97
C ALA A 6 9.88 -0.12 15.14
N LYS A 7 8.55 -0.10 14.96
CA LYS A 7 7.82 -0.97 14.04
C LYS A 7 8.43 -0.75 12.65
N LYS A 8 8.89 -1.82 12.02
CA LYS A 8 9.43 -1.85 10.64
C LYS A 8 8.35 -1.32 9.70
N GLU A 9 8.34 -0.02 9.45
CA GLU A 9 7.43 0.63 8.52
C GLU A 9 7.94 0.29 7.11
N SER A 10 7.44 -0.80 6.53
CA SER A 10 7.77 -1.17 5.16
C SER A 10 7.07 -0.21 4.21
N VAL A 11 7.87 0.58 3.48
CA VAL A 11 7.38 1.39 2.37
C VAL A 11 7.42 0.52 1.12
N VAL A 12 6.26 0.35 0.48
CA VAL A 12 6.09 -0.38 -0.77
C VAL A 12 5.83 0.65 -1.86
N GLU A 13 6.79 0.79 -2.78
CA GLU A 13 6.63 1.65 -3.94
C GLU A 13 5.80 0.92 -5.00
N LEU A 14 4.73 1.57 -5.44
CA LEU A 14 3.81 1.08 -6.44
C LEU A 14 4.01 1.83 -7.75
N LEU A 15 3.90 1.12 -8.87
CA LEU A 15 3.75 1.69 -10.20
C LEU A 15 2.25 1.88 -10.50
N ALA A 16 1.85 2.78 -11.41
CA ALA A 16 0.43 2.91 -11.73
C ALA A 16 -0.15 1.63 -12.35
N LYS A 17 0.69 0.81 -12.98
CA LYS A 17 0.34 -0.52 -13.49
C LYS A 17 -0.06 -1.52 -12.40
N GLU A 18 0.43 -1.31 -11.18
CA GLU A 18 0.15 -2.15 -10.02
C GLU A 18 -1.11 -1.70 -9.26
N LEU A 19 -1.65 -0.53 -9.62
CA LEU A 19 -2.94 -0.07 -9.12
C LEU A 19 -4.07 -0.77 -9.86
N ASN A 20 -5.16 -1.03 -9.15
CA ASN A 20 -6.38 -1.53 -9.76
C ASN A 20 -7.08 -0.44 -10.58
N ALA A 21 -8.17 -0.81 -11.26
CA ALA A 21 -8.96 0.13 -12.07
C ALA A 21 -9.53 1.35 -11.28
N ASN A 22 -9.53 1.28 -9.95
CA ASN A 22 -9.97 2.38 -9.08
C ASN A 22 -8.79 3.22 -8.54
N GLY A 23 -7.55 2.99 -8.99
CA GLY A 23 -6.39 3.75 -8.56
C GLY A 23 -5.84 3.36 -7.19
N GLY A 24 -6.19 2.17 -6.68
CA GLY A 24 -5.69 1.72 -5.39
C GLY A 24 -5.14 0.31 -5.40
N VAL A 25 -4.58 -0.07 -4.25
CA VAL A 25 -4.03 -1.41 -4.01
C VAL A 25 -4.81 -2.09 -2.91
N PHE A 26 -4.88 -3.42 -2.94
CA PHE A 26 -5.41 -4.18 -1.83
C PHE A 26 -4.28 -4.68 -0.94
N CYS A 27 -4.34 -4.38 0.36
CA CYS A 27 -3.47 -4.99 1.35
C CYS A 27 -4.24 -6.11 2.05
N PRO A 28 -3.73 -7.36 2.13
CA PRO A 28 -2.40 -7.84 1.72
C PRO A 28 -2.23 -8.01 0.21
N SER A 29 -1.05 -7.61 -0.30
CA SER A 29 -0.68 -7.69 -1.73
C SER A 29 0.60 -8.54 -1.92
N PRO A 30 0.71 -9.30 -3.03
CA PRO A 30 1.97 -9.97 -3.39
C PRO A 30 3.12 -8.98 -3.65
N ILE A 31 2.81 -7.74 -4.04
CA ILE A 31 3.76 -6.65 -4.29
C ILE A 31 4.54 -6.29 -3.01
N ALA A 32 3.87 -6.39 -1.86
CA ALA A 32 4.48 -6.19 -0.53
C ALA A 32 5.25 -7.43 -0.04
N GLY A 33 5.41 -8.47 -0.87
CA GLY A 33 6.01 -9.75 -0.47
C GLY A 33 5.19 -10.53 0.56
N MET A 34 3.94 -10.13 0.81
CA MET A 34 3.08 -10.73 1.81
C MET A 34 2.27 -11.87 1.18
N LYS A 35 2.37 -13.08 1.74
CA LYS A 35 1.45 -14.17 1.38
C LYS A 35 0.07 -13.83 1.92
N LEU A 36 -0.97 -14.05 1.10
CA LEU A 36 -2.38 -13.74 1.41
C LEU A 36 -2.94 -14.49 2.64
N TRP A 37 -2.15 -15.39 3.22
CA TRP A 37 -2.56 -16.29 4.30
C TRP A 37 -2.33 -15.59 5.67
N ASN A 38 -3.43 -15.09 6.26
CA ASN A 38 -3.64 -14.85 7.70
C ASN A 38 -2.95 -13.67 8.43
N THR A 39 -2.59 -12.55 7.78
CA THR A 39 -2.09 -11.37 8.54
C THR A 39 -3.20 -10.40 9.00
N HIS A 40 -4.15 -10.02 8.13
CA HIS A 40 -5.32 -9.18 8.47
C HIS A 40 -6.37 -9.20 7.33
N PRO A 41 -7.60 -8.67 7.55
CA PRO A 41 -8.61 -8.55 6.51
C PRO A 41 -8.15 -7.71 5.31
N ARG A 42 -8.60 -8.07 4.10
CA ARG A 42 -8.29 -7.29 2.90
C ARG A 42 -8.90 -5.90 3.00
N ILE A 43 -8.07 -4.87 2.86
CA ILE A 43 -8.51 -3.48 2.75
C ILE A 43 -8.08 -2.87 1.42
N PHE A 44 -8.89 -1.93 0.94
CA PHE A 44 -8.56 -1.07 -0.19
C PHE A 44 -7.79 0.16 0.30
N LEU A 45 -6.70 0.48 -0.38
CA LEU A 45 -5.88 1.65 -0.14
C LEU A 45 -5.87 2.49 -1.41
N ASP A 46 -6.50 3.66 -1.37
CA ASP A 46 -6.48 4.61 -2.48
C ASP A 46 -5.14 5.34 -2.47
N VAL A 47 -4.27 5.00 -3.43
CA VAL A 47 -2.92 5.55 -3.56
C VAL A 47 -2.84 6.55 -4.72
N ALA A 48 -3.71 6.42 -5.73
CA ALA A 48 -3.78 7.34 -6.85
C ALA A 48 -4.21 8.74 -6.42
N SER A 49 -5.23 8.87 -5.55
CA SER A 49 -5.76 10.17 -5.17
C SER A 49 -4.84 10.92 -4.20
N THR A 50 -4.19 10.20 -3.28
CA THR A 50 -3.38 10.79 -2.21
C THR A 50 -1.87 10.72 -2.45
N GLY A 51 -1.42 9.92 -3.42
CA GLY A 51 -0.01 9.61 -3.67
C GLY A 51 0.60 8.59 -2.70
N ALA A 52 0.03 8.41 -1.51
CA ALA A 52 0.43 7.41 -0.54
C ALA A 52 -0.72 7.01 0.40
N ALA A 53 -0.76 5.74 0.81
CA ALA A 53 -1.73 5.23 1.76
C ALA A 53 -1.09 4.23 2.74
N LYS A 54 -1.49 4.31 4.01
CA LYS A 54 -1.00 3.42 5.06
C LYS A 54 -2.06 2.38 5.43
N CYS A 55 -1.66 1.13 5.47
CA CYS A 55 -2.52 0.07 5.97
C CYS A 55 -2.71 0.21 7.50
N ALA A 56 -3.97 0.29 7.95
CA ALA A 56 -4.30 0.40 9.38
C ALA A 56 -3.93 -0.86 10.19
N TYR A 57 -3.75 -2.01 9.52
CA TYR A 57 -3.47 -3.28 10.18
C TYR A 57 -1.97 -3.58 10.21
N CYS A 58 -1.33 -3.81 9.06
CA CYS A 58 0.09 -4.14 9.01
C CYS A 58 1.00 -2.91 9.24
N GLY A 59 0.50 -1.69 8.97
CA GLY A 59 1.30 -0.46 9.05
C GLY A 59 2.17 -0.20 7.83
N THR A 60 2.11 -1.06 6.81
CA THR A 60 2.81 -0.87 5.53
C THR A 60 2.30 0.38 4.82
N VAL A 61 3.23 1.19 4.32
CA VAL A 61 2.93 2.41 3.57
C VAL A 61 3.10 2.11 2.10
N TYR A 62 2.02 2.21 1.35
CA TYR A 62 2.03 2.08 -0.11
C TYR A 62 2.15 3.47 -0.71
N LYS A 63 3.19 3.70 -1.49
CA LYS A 63 3.46 5.01 -2.11
C LYS A 63 3.51 4.85 -3.62
N LEU A 64 2.82 5.71 -4.35
CA LEU A 64 2.94 5.77 -5.80
C LEU A 64 4.32 6.32 -6.16
N LYS A 65 5.01 5.66 -7.10
CA LYS A 65 6.32 6.08 -7.56
C LYS A 65 6.24 7.47 -8.18
N GLU A 66 7.23 8.31 -7.89
CA GLU A 66 7.29 9.68 -8.39
C GLU A 66 7.32 9.69 -9.92
N GLY A 67 6.38 10.39 -10.54
CA GLY A 67 6.21 10.45 -12.01
C GLY A 67 5.22 9.44 -12.59
N GLU A 68 4.69 8.50 -11.80
CA GLU A 68 3.56 7.66 -12.21
C GLU A 68 2.25 8.42 -11.93
N HIS A 69 1.40 8.56 -12.94
CA HIS A 69 0.09 9.20 -12.82
C HIS A 69 -0.98 8.18 -13.17
N PHE A 70 -1.88 7.89 -12.22
CA PHE A 70 -2.99 7.00 -12.47
C PHE A 70 -4.02 7.72 -13.34
N GLY A 71 -3.91 7.53 -14.66
CA GLY A 71 -4.87 8.01 -15.65
C GLY A 71 -6.09 7.10 -15.74
N GLY A 72 -6.83 6.95 -14.64
CA GLY A 72 -8.10 6.22 -14.65
C GLY A 72 -9.04 6.87 -15.65
N HIS A 73 -9.34 6.15 -16.75
CA HIS A 73 -10.38 6.56 -17.69
C HIS A 73 -11.72 6.53 -16.94
N HIS A 74 -12.28 7.72 -16.70
CA HIS A 74 -13.67 7.90 -16.30
C HIS A 74 -14.64 7.43 -17.40
#